data_AF-A0A7S0FMA4-F1
#
_entry.id   AF-A0A7S0FMA4-F1
#
_cell.length_a   1.000
_cell.length_b   1.000
_cell.length_c   1.000
_cell.angle_alpha   90.00
_cell.angle_beta   90.00
_cell.angle_gamma   90.00
#
_symmetry.space_group_name_H-M   'P 1'
#
loop_
_entity.id
_entity.type
_entity.pdbx_description
1 polymer ?
#
loop_
_entity_poly.entity_id
_entity_poly.type
_entity_poly.pdbx_seq_one_letter_code
_entity_poly.pdbx_strand_id
1 'polypeptide(L)'
;VVAAASQWAQCLQKLGYHPEPVDEESLHRQERELLQVFDWGVNLPSQESWLNIFCMRLNVLTSNILQASIRWAKEQSMVVASTMVMAQATTARLPPRQMAAGIFGINLARAGLLQVEVLGAPWISVLEWERLMADALLTGPSSQCMLNPGHAQYMLQALQVALDCSLAALQEACELVLRNVCGLRGEEGRVPPPKPG
;
A
#
# COMPACT_ATOMS: atom_id res chain seq x y z
N VAL A 1 -10.97 -18.03 15.43
CA VAL A 1 -10.92 -18.48 14.03
C VAL A 1 -11.72 -19.78 13.82
N VAL A 2 -11.50 -20.84 14.59
CA VAL A 2 -12.20 -22.14 14.44
C VAL A 2 -13.74 -22.05 14.57
N ALA A 3 -14.25 -21.24 15.50
CA ALA A 3 -15.70 -21.06 15.70
C ALA A 3 -16.38 -20.35 14.52
N ALA A 4 -15.73 -19.35 13.92
CA ALA A 4 -16.25 -18.63 12.76
C ALA A 4 -16.29 -19.52 11.51
N ALA A 5 -15.23 -20.31 11.29
CA ALA A 5 -15.18 -21.27 10.18
C ALA A 5 -16.29 -22.32 10.26
N SER A 6 -16.58 -22.83 11.47
CA SER A 6 -17.64 -23.82 11.70
C SER A 6 -19.04 -23.24 11.47
N GLN A 7 -19.29 -22.01 11.92
CA GLN A 7 -20.56 -21.31 11.68
C GLN A 7 -20.78 -21.02 10.19
N TRP A 8 -19.71 -20.65 9.48
CA TRP A 8 -19.79 -20.36 8.05
C TRP A 8 -20.03 -21.62 7.23
N ALA A 9 -19.35 -22.73 7.55
CA ALA A 9 -19.59 -24.04 6.94
C ALA A 9 -21.04 -24.51 7.13
N GLN A 10 -21.61 -24.35 8.32
CA GLN A 10 -23.02 -24.65 8.58
C GLN A 10 -23.97 -23.76 7.78
N CYS A 11 -23.64 -22.48 7.60
CA CYS A 11 -24.45 -21.54 6.81
C CYS A 11 -24.44 -21.92 5.32
N LEU A 12 -23.27 -22.28 4.78
CA LEU A 12 -23.13 -22.75 3.40
C LEU A 12 -23.89 -24.06 3.15
N GLN A 13 -23.84 -25.00 4.10
CA GLN A 13 -24.65 -26.22 4.04
C GLN A 13 -26.15 -25.94 4.00
N LYS A 14 -26.64 -24.98 4.78
CA LYS A 14 -28.05 -24.55 4.75
C LYS A 14 -28.46 -23.92 3.41
N LEU A 15 -27.50 -23.36 2.67
CA LEU A 15 -27.71 -22.82 1.32
C LEU A 15 -27.59 -23.89 0.21
N GLY A 16 -27.43 -25.17 0.57
CA GLY A 16 -27.32 -26.28 -0.38
C GLY A 16 -25.90 -26.51 -0.91
N TYR A 17 -24.90 -25.79 -0.38
CA TYR A 17 -23.50 -26.10 -0.66
C TYR A 17 -23.05 -27.26 0.21
N HIS A 18 -22.94 -28.44 -0.40
CA HIS A 18 -22.30 -29.58 0.22
C HIS A 18 -20.81 -29.53 -0.11
N PRO A 19 -19.94 -29.12 0.83
CA PRO A 19 -18.51 -29.20 0.59
C PRO A 19 -18.16 -30.67 0.36
N GLU A 20 -17.50 -30.98 -0.75
CA GLU A 20 -16.89 -32.30 -0.93
C GLU A 20 -15.97 -32.58 0.27
N PRO A 21 -15.96 -33.81 0.80
CA PRO A 21 -15.04 -34.17 1.87
C PRO A 21 -13.61 -33.92 1.38
N VAL A 22 -12.96 -32.89 1.93
CA VAL A 22 -11.55 -32.60 1.66
C VAL A 22 -10.75 -33.69 2.36
N ASP A 23 -10.22 -34.62 1.57
CA ASP A 23 -9.27 -35.60 2.08
C ASP A 23 -7.91 -34.91 2.33
N GLU A 24 -7.17 -35.43 3.30
CA GLU A 24 -5.84 -34.91 3.64
C GLU A 24 -4.88 -35.03 2.45
N GLU A 25 -5.09 -36.05 1.60
CA GLU A 25 -4.30 -36.28 0.40
C GLU A 25 -4.49 -35.19 -0.66
N SER A 26 -5.72 -34.73 -0.94
CA SER A 26 -5.95 -33.62 -1.87
C SER A 26 -5.38 -32.32 -1.35
N LEU A 27 -5.44 -32.09 -0.03
CA LEU A 27 -4.85 -30.91 0.58
C LEU A 27 -3.32 -30.92 0.42
N HIS A 28 -2.65 -32.03 0.73
CA HIS A 28 -1.21 -32.18 0.51
C HIS A 28 -0.81 -32.09 -0.97
N ARG A 29 -1.67 -32.57 -1.88
CA ARG A 29 -1.45 -32.42 -3.33
C ARG A 29 -1.53 -30.95 -3.74
N GLN A 30 -2.58 -30.24 -3.34
CA GLN A 30 -2.74 -28.81 -3.63
C GLN A 30 -1.61 -27.97 -3.01
N GLU A 31 -1.19 -28.28 -1.79
CA GLU A 31 -0.07 -27.60 -1.14
C GLU A 31 1.23 -27.80 -1.92
N ARG A 32 1.55 -29.02 -2.36
CA ARG A 32 2.73 -29.29 -3.18
C ARG A 32 2.66 -28.59 -4.54
N GLU A 33 1.50 -28.59 -5.19
CA GLU A 33 1.29 -27.87 -6.44
C GLU A 33 1.53 -26.36 -6.26
N LEU A 34 1.00 -25.77 -5.19
CA LEU A 34 1.24 -24.37 -4.84
C LEU A 34 2.73 -24.10 -4.57
N LEU A 35 3.38 -24.92 -3.73
CA LEU A 35 4.81 -24.76 -3.43
C LEU A 35 5.67 -24.88 -4.69
N GLN A 36 5.35 -25.78 -5.62
CA GLN A 36 6.03 -25.88 -6.90
C GLN A 36 5.84 -24.63 -7.75
N VAL A 37 4.63 -24.07 -7.80
CA VAL A 37 4.35 -22.80 -8.50
C VAL A 37 5.16 -21.64 -7.90
N PHE A 38 5.35 -21.63 -6.58
CA PHE A 38 6.16 -20.63 -5.88
C PHE A 38 7.67 -20.93 -5.88
N ASP A 39 8.13 -21.97 -6.57
CA ASP A 39 9.52 -22.44 -6.54
C ASP A 39 10.05 -22.65 -5.11
N TRP A 40 9.17 -23.17 -4.24
CA TRP A 40 9.38 -23.35 -2.79
C TRP A 40 9.70 -22.05 -2.02
N GLY A 41 9.55 -20.90 -2.66
CA GLY A 41 9.73 -19.57 -2.08
C GLY A 41 8.52 -19.14 -1.26
N VAL A 42 8.40 -19.65 -0.03
CA VAL A 42 7.28 -19.30 0.88
C VAL A 42 7.37 -17.87 1.42
N ASN A 43 8.57 -17.27 1.41
CA ASN A 43 8.81 -15.93 1.93
C ASN A 43 8.79 -14.88 0.84
N LEU A 44 7.62 -14.66 0.24
CA LEU A 44 7.42 -13.50 -0.63
C LEU A 44 7.36 -12.22 0.22
N PRO A 45 8.16 -11.19 -0.09
CA PRO A 45 8.17 -9.98 0.72
C PRO A 45 6.84 -9.23 0.56
N SER A 46 6.12 -9.12 1.67
CA SER A 46 4.84 -8.40 1.77
C SER A 46 5.04 -6.88 1.76
N GLN A 47 3.95 -6.13 1.54
CA GLN A 47 3.97 -4.66 1.69
C GLN A 47 4.46 -4.26 3.09
N GLU A 48 4.01 -4.96 4.12
CA GLU A 48 4.47 -4.78 5.52
C GLU A 48 5.98 -4.97 5.66
N SER A 49 6.53 -6.04 5.08
CA SER A 49 7.96 -6.33 5.13
C SER A 49 8.77 -5.19 4.51
N TRP A 50 8.32 -4.65 3.38
CA TRP A 50 8.94 -3.49 2.75
C TRP A 50 8.80 -2.22 3.58
N LEU A 51 7.63 -1.93 4.15
CA LEU A 51 7.43 -0.79 5.04
C LEU A 51 8.37 -0.83 6.25
N ASN A 52 8.58 -2.01 6.84
CA ASN A 52 9.54 -2.21 7.93
C ASN A 52 10.97 -1.86 7.48
N ILE A 53 11.40 -2.35 6.32
CA ILE A 53 12.73 -2.06 5.76
C ILE A 53 12.90 -0.57 5.50
N PHE A 54 11.91 0.08 4.86
CA PHE A 54 11.96 1.50 4.54
C PHE A 54 12.05 2.36 5.80
N CYS A 55 11.22 2.08 6.80
CA CYS A 55 11.25 2.79 8.08
C CYS A 55 12.59 2.61 8.80
N MET A 56 13.12 1.39 8.84
CA MET A 56 14.40 1.10 9.47
C MET A 56 15.53 1.90 8.80
N ARG A 57 15.62 1.85 7.46
CA ARG A 57 16.62 2.60 6.70
C ARG A 57 16.49 4.11 6.89
N LEU A 58 15.26 4.63 6.85
CA LEU A 58 15.01 6.06 7.02
C LEU A 58 15.35 6.55 8.43
N ASN A 59 15.08 5.74 9.46
CA ASN A 59 15.49 6.03 10.84
C ASN A 59 17.02 6.09 10.97
N VAL A 60 17.75 5.17 10.33
CA VAL A 60 19.23 5.20 10.29
C VAL A 60 19.73 6.48 9.62
N LEU A 61 19.20 6.81 8.44
CA LEU A 61 19.59 8.01 7.67
C LEU A 61 19.24 9.33 8.39
N THR A 62 18.22 9.33 9.25
CA THR A 62 17.81 10.50 10.03
C THR A 62 18.36 10.51 11.45
N SER A 63 19.28 9.59 11.79
CA SER A 63 19.82 9.42 13.15
C SER A 63 18.72 9.33 14.23
N ASN A 64 17.58 8.73 13.89
CA ASN A 64 16.37 8.63 14.71
C ASN A 64 15.72 9.96 15.13
N ILE A 65 16.14 11.12 14.61
CA ILE A 65 15.59 12.44 14.97
C ILE A 65 14.09 12.51 14.63
N LEU A 66 13.68 11.87 13.53
CA LEU A 66 12.30 11.88 13.02
C LEU A 66 11.55 10.59 13.35
N GLN A 67 12.02 9.79 14.31
CA GLN A 67 11.49 8.45 14.58
C GLN A 67 9.98 8.45 14.87
N ALA A 68 9.48 9.44 15.62
CA ALA A 68 8.05 9.54 15.94
C ALA A 68 7.20 9.76 14.68
N SER A 69 7.58 10.69 13.81
CA SER A 69 6.88 10.98 12.56
C SER A 69 6.98 9.83 11.56
N ILE A 70 8.14 9.18 11.46
CA ILE A 70 8.34 7.99 10.62
C ILE A 70 7.47 6.83 11.11
N ARG A 71 7.41 6.60 12.43
CA ARG A 71 6.54 5.58 13.04
C ARG A 71 5.07 5.86 12.74
N TRP A 72 4.62 7.11 12.91
CA TRP A 72 3.26 7.50 12.56
C TRP A 72 2.96 7.22 11.09
N ALA A 73 3.84 7.65 10.17
CA ALA A 73 3.65 7.41 8.74
C ALA A 73 3.59 5.91 8.40
N LYS A 74 4.39 5.09 9.08
CA LYS A 74 4.35 3.62 8.96
C LYS A 74 3.01 3.05 9.40
N GLU A 75 2.51 3.44 10.57
CA GLU A 75 1.23 2.96 11.11
C GLU A 75 0.08 3.29 10.17
N GLN A 76 0.04 4.52 9.65
CA GLN A 76 -0.94 4.90 8.63
C GLN A 76 -0.77 4.09 7.34
N SER A 77 0.47 3.84 6.93
CA SER A 77 0.76 3.02 5.75
C SER A 77 0.26 1.59 5.89
N MET A 78 0.37 1.00 7.09
CA MET A 78 -0.12 -0.36 7.38
C MET A 78 -1.64 -0.46 7.27
N VAL A 79 -2.38 0.56 7.71
CA VAL A 79 -3.84 0.61 7.58
C VAL A 79 -4.26 0.61 6.11
N VAL A 80 -3.60 1.45 5.30
CA VAL A 80 -3.86 1.54 3.86
C VAL A 80 -3.49 0.24 3.16
N ALA A 81 -2.30 -0.29 3.41
CA ALA A 81 -1.85 -1.57 2.86
C ALA A 81 -2.86 -2.69 3.16
N SER A 82 -3.31 -2.80 4.41
CA SER A 82 -4.32 -3.78 4.82
C SER A 82 -5.64 -3.60 4.08
N THR A 83 -6.08 -2.36 3.89
CA THR A 83 -7.32 -2.03 3.17
C THR A 83 -7.21 -2.43 1.70
N MET A 84 -6.06 -2.16 1.06
CA MET A 84 -5.81 -2.53 -0.33
C MET A 84 -5.77 -4.04 -0.53
N VAL A 85 -5.12 -4.78 0.38
CA VAL A 85 -5.11 -6.26 0.32
C VAL A 85 -6.51 -6.85 0.47
N MET A 86 -7.36 -6.25 1.31
CA MET A 86 -8.74 -6.69 1.48
C MET A 86 -9.62 -6.36 0.27
N ALA A 87 -9.37 -5.24 -0.40
CA ALA A 87 -10.16 -4.76 -1.52
C ALA A 87 -9.72 -5.34 -2.88
N GLN A 88 -8.44 -5.70 -3.04
CA GLN A 88 -7.89 -6.18 -4.29
C GLN A 88 -6.89 -7.33 -4.05
N ALA A 89 -7.04 -8.40 -4.82
CA ALA A 89 -6.04 -9.46 -4.86
C ALA A 89 -4.69 -8.88 -5.33
N THR A 90 -3.59 -9.32 -4.71
CA THR A 90 -2.24 -8.92 -5.15
C THR A 90 -2.01 -9.48 -6.56
N THR A 91 -1.89 -8.60 -7.55
CA THR A 91 -1.59 -8.99 -8.93
C THR A 91 -0.16 -8.61 -9.29
N ALA A 92 0.41 -9.22 -10.33
CA ALA A 92 1.72 -8.81 -10.87
C ALA A 92 1.78 -7.33 -11.27
N ARG A 93 0.62 -6.67 -11.47
CA ARG A 93 0.51 -5.24 -11.77
C ARG A 93 0.73 -4.34 -10.55
N LEU A 94 0.69 -4.89 -9.34
CA LEU A 94 0.84 -4.16 -8.08
C LEU A 94 1.98 -4.78 -7.24
N PRO A 95 3.25 -4.62 -7.64
CA PRO A 95 4.37 -5.20 -6.90
C PRO A 95 4.39 -4.69 -5.44
N PRO A 96 4.48 -5.58 -4.43
CA PRO A 96 4.40 -5.17 -3.02
C PRO A 96 5.39 -4.08 -2.62
N ARG A 97 6.62 -4.10 -3.17
CA ARG A 97 7.64 -3.07 -2.93
C ARG A 97 7.19 -1.69 -3.44
N GLN A 98 6.67 -1.63 -4.66
CA GLN A 98 6.24 -0.38 -5.29
C GLN A 98 5.01 0.18 -4.58
N MET A 99 4.05 -0.68 -4.24
CA MET A 99 2.87 -0.29 -3.44
C MET A 99 3.29 0.26 -2.07
N ALA A 100 4.16 -0.43 -1.35
CA ALA A 100 4.69 0.04 -0.08
C ALA A 100 5.41 1.39 -0.21
N ALA A 101 6.21 1.58 -1.27
CA ALA A 101 6.93 2.84 -1.51
C ALA A 101 5.95 4.01 -1.74
N GLY A 102 4.94 3.81 -2.58
CA GLY A 102 3.91 4.82 -2.84
C GLY A 102 3.09 5.17 -1.60
N ILE A 103 2.59 4.15 -0.88
CA ILE A 103 1.82 4.34 0.36
C ILE A 103 2.67 5.09 1.39
N PHE A 104 3.93 4.71 1.55
CA PHE A 104 4.84 5.32 2.51
C PHE A 104 5.17 6.76 2.13
N GLY A 105 5.49 7.04 0.86
CA GLY A 105 5.73 8.39 0.36
C GLY A 105 4.56 9.33 0.63
N ILE A 106 3.35 8.91 0.30
CA ILE A 106 2.12 9.68 0.56
C ILE A 106 1.95 9.97 2.07
N ASN A 107 2.15 8.97 2.95
CA ASN A 107 2.01 9.17 4.38
C ASN A 107 3.14 10.02 5.00
N LEU A 108 4.35 10.01 4.42
CA LEU A 108 5.42 10.94 4.80
C LEU A 108 5.07 12.40 4.43
N ALA A 109 4.48 12.64 3.26
CA ALA A 109 3.98 13.96 2.92
C ALA A 109 2.87 14.42 3.87
N ARG A 110 1.93 13.53 4.24
CA ARG A 110 0.92 13.83 5.26
C ARG A 110 1.47 14.07 6.65
N ALA A 111 2.61 13.46 6.96
CA ALA A 111 3.33 13.72 8.20
C ALA A 111 4.07 15.06 8.19
N GLY A 112 4.04 15.81 7.07
CA GLY A 112 4.79 17.05 6.87
C GLY A 112 6.29 16.84 6.67
N LEU A 113 6.72 15.60 6.44
CA LEU A 113 8.13 15.27 6.19
C LEU A 113 8.54 15.50 4.73
N LEU A 114 7.57 15.60 3.82
CA LEU A 114 7.79 15.88 2.41
C LEU A 114 6.79 16.92 1.93
N GLN A 115 7.21 17.72 0.96
CA GLN A 115 6.33 18.60 0.20
C GLN A 115 5.48 17.76 -0.76
N VAL A 116 4.19 18.05 -0.83
CA VAL A 116 3.21 17.30 -1.61
C VAL A 116 3.51 17.43 -3.11
N GLU A 117 3.95 18.62 -3.51
CA GLU A 117 4.33 19.01 -4.86
C GLU A 117 5.45 18.14 -5.43
N VAL A 118 6.32 17.62 -4.57
CA VAL A 118 7.43 16.75 -4.97
C VAL A 118 6.93 15.36 -5.35
N LEU A 119 5.88 14.86 -4.71
CA LEU A 119 5.34 13.52 -4.96
C LEU A 119 4.30 13.48 -6.07
N GLY A 120 3.72 14.63 -6.40
CA GLY A 120 2.73 14.76 -7.46
C GLY A 120 3.27 14.37 -8.83
N ALA A 121 2.46 13.65 -9.61
CA ALA A 121 2.74 13.46 -11.02
C ALA A 121 2.70 14.82 -11.76
N PRO A 122 3.56 15.04 -12.76
CA PRO A 122 3.70 16.36 -13.39
C PRO A 122 2.44 16.83 -14.15
N TRP A 123 1.48 15.92 -14.42
CA TRP A 123 0.20 16.23 -15.07
C TRP A 123 -0.97 16.41 -14.10
N ILE A 124 -0.78 16.20 -12.79
CA ILE A 124 -1.83 16.39 -11.78
C ILE A 124 -1.57 17.71 -11.05
N SER A 125 -2.59 18.57 -10.97
CA SER A 125 -2.45 19.83 -10.23
C SER A 125 -2.25 19.55 -8.73
N VAL A 126 -1.51 20.42 -8.04
CA VAL A 126 -1.26 20.30 -6.59
C VAL A 126 -2.57 20.16 -5.81
N LEU A 127 -3.56 21.00 -6.12
CA LEU A 127 -4.88 20.97 -5.48
C LEU A 127 -5.62 19.64 -5.71
N GLU A 128 -5.57 19.11 -6.93
CA GLU A 128 -6.18 17.81 -7.23
C GLU A 128 -5.47 16.68 -6.50
N TRP A 129 -4.13 16.75 -6.41
CA TRP A 129 -3.34 15.77 -5.68
C TRP A 129 -3.64 15.79 -4.18
N GLU A 130 -3.73 16.98 -3.57
CA GLU A 130 -4.16 17.14 -2.17
C GLU A 130 -5.55 16.55 -1.94
N ARG A 131 -6.50 16.80 -2.86
CA ARG A 131 -7.84 16.21 -2.81
C ARG A 131 -7.78 14.69 -2.88
N LEU A 132 -7.01 14.13 -3.82
CA LEU A 132 -6.87 12.68 -3.96
C LEU A 132 -6.25 12.05 -2.70
N MET A 133 -5.25 12.66 -2.08
CA MET A 133 -4.68 12.18 -0.83
C MET A 133 -5.68 12.27 0.34
N ALA A 134 -6.47 13.33 0.41
CA ALA A 134 -7.51 13.49 1.42
C ALA A 134 -8.62 12.43 1.27
N ASP A 135 -9.00 12.10 0.04
CA ASP A 135 -10.05 11.12 -0.27
C ASP A 135 -9.56 9.67 -0.11
N ALA A 136 -8.32 9.39 -0.51
CA ALA A 136 -7.77 8.04 -0.53
C ALA A 136 -7.58 7.48 0.90
N LEU A 137 -7.25 8.32 1.86
CA LEU A 137 -6.73 7.86 3.14
C LEU A 137 -7.76 8.03 4.24
N LEU A 138 -7.96 6.97 5.02
CA LEU A 138 -8.87 6.98 6.15
C LEU A 138 -8.54 8.16 7.08
N THR A 139 -9.60 8.90 7.43
CA THR A 139 -9.55 10.17 8.14
C THR A 139 -8.83 10.02 9.48
N GLY A 140 -7.75 10.77 9.66
CA GLY A 140 -6.99 10.85 10.90
C GLY A 140 -6.26 12.19 10.98
N PRO A 141 -6.03 12.72 12.19
CA PRO A 141 -5.30 13.97 12.36
C PRO A 141 -3.90 13.84 11.77
N SER A 142 -3.53 14.78 10.90
CA SER A 142 -2.18 14.86 10.35
C SER A 142 -1.16 15.16 11.45
N SER A 143 0.00 14.50 11.40
CA SER A 143 1.13 14.91 12.23
C SER A 143 1.63 16.28 11.76
N GLN A 144 1.70 17.26 12.66
CA GLN A 144 2.15 18.62 12.34
C GLN A 144 3.68 18.75 12.42
N CYS A 145 4.44 17.83 11.80
CA CYS A 145 5.88 18.04 11.68
C CYS A 145 6.13 19.08 10.58
N MET A 146 6.56 20.28 10.95
CA MET A 146 6.97 21.29 9.97
C MET A 146 8.49 21.24 9.81
N LEU A 147 8.96 20.64 8.71
CA LEU A 147 10.37 20.72 8.34
C LEU A 147 10.67 22.06 7.65
N ASN A 148 11.81 22.66 8.00
CA ASN A 148 12.34 23.79 7.23
C ASN A 148 12.60 23.36 5.77
N PRO A 149 12.48 24.25 4.77
CA PRO A 149 12.67 23.91 3.36
C PRO A 149 14.00 23.21 3.04
N GLY A 150 15.10 23.62 3.70
CA GLY A 150 16.40 22.94 3.56
C GLY A 150 16.39 21.49 4.07
N HIS A 151 15.61 21.20 5.12
CA HIS A 151 15.44 19.84 5.61
C HIS A 151 14.54 18.99 4.70
N ALA A 152 13.61 19.60 3.95
CA ALA A 152 12.76 18.88 3.01
C ALA A 152 13.57 18.24 1.87
N GLN A 153 14.56 18.94 1.31
CA GLN A 153 15.42 18.38 0.27
C GLN A 153 16.30 17.24 0.80
N TYR A 154 16.87 17.39 2.00
CA TYR A 154 17.60 16.32 2.67
C TYR A 154 16.69 15.10 2.90
N MET A 155 15.47 15.33 3.37
CA MET A 155 14.50 14.26 3.63
C MET A 155 14.13 13.51 2.35
N LEU A 156 13.98 14.22 1.23
CA LEU A 156 13.76 13.58 -0.07
C LEU A 156 14.92 12.68 -0.48
N GLN A 157 16.17 13.16 -0.36
CA GLN A 157 17.36 12.38 -0.70
C GLN A 157 17.48 11.14 0.20
N ALA A 158 17.29 11.30 1.50
CA ALA A 158 17.28 10.19 2.45
C ALA A 158 16.17 9.17 2.13
N LEU A 159 15.00 9.63 1.68
CA LEU A 159 13.93 8.75 1.26
C LEU A 159 14.30 7.97 -0.01
N GLN A 160 14.86 8.61 -1.03
CA GLN A 160 15.30 7.92 -2.26
C GLN A 160 16.33 6.83 -1.95
N VAL A 161 17.26 7.09 -1.02
CA VAL A 161 18.23 6.09 -0.54
C VAL A 161 17.54 4.98 0.26
N ALA A 162 16.60 5.31 1.16
CA ALA A 162 15.90 4.30 1.96
C ALA A 162 15.05 3.35 1.10
N LEU A 163 14.34 3.91 0.12
CA LEU A 163 13.50 3.16 -0.84
C LEU A 163 14.31 2.48 -1.94
N ASP A 164 15.55 2.91 -2.14
CA ASP A 164 16.40 2.50 -3.25
C ASP A 164 15.67 2.70 -4.59
N CYS A 165 15.19 3.94 -4.81
CA CYS A 165 14.47 4.32 -6.03
C CYS A 165 14.69 5.80 -6.40
N SER A 166 14.46 6.12 -7.68
CA SER A 166 14.49 7.51 -8.17
C SER A 166 13.23 8.27 -7.74
N LEU A 167 13.26 9.60 -7.88
CA LEU A 167 12.08 10.44 -7.62
C LEU A 167 10.94 10.09 -8.58
N ALA A 168 11.25 9.88 -9.87
CA ALA A 168 10.26 9.48 -10.86
C ALA A 168 9.58 8.15 -10.51
N ALA A 169 10.36 7.15 -10.05
CA ALA A 169 9.80 5.87 -9.61
C ALA A 169 8.92 6.01 -8.35
N LEU A 170 9.27 6.92 -7.44
CA LEU A 170 8.45 7.23 -6.28
C LEU A 170 7.14 7.94 -6.67
N GLN A 171 7.20 8.92 -7.57
CA GLN A 171 6.02 9.62 -8.09
C GLN A 171 5.06 8.64 -8.77
N GLU A 172 5.58 7.76 -9.62
CA GLU A 172 4.81 6.69 -10.27
C GLU A 172 4.17 5.74 -9.24
N ALA A 173 4.92 5.36 -8.20
CA ALA A 173 4.40 4.53 -7.12
C ALA A 173 3.27 5.22 -6.34
N CYS A 174 3.41 6.50 -6.01
CA CYS A 174 2.38 7.30 -5.35
C CYS A 174 1.12 7.40 -6.21
N GLU A 175 1.27 7.68 -7.50
CA GLU A 175 0.15 7.76 -8.43
C GLU A 175 -0.57 6.42 -8.56
N LEU A 176 0.18 5.31 -8.66
CA LEU A 176 -0.38 3.96 -8.70
C LEU A 176 -1.27 3.70 -7.47
N VAL A 177 -0.79 4.06 -6.28
CA VAL A 177 -1.56 3.91 -5.03
C VAL A 177 -2.82 4.76 -5.07
N LEU A 178 -2.73 6.04 -5.43
CA LEU A 178 -3.90 6.92 -5.50
C LEU A 178 -4.93 6.42 -6.52
N ARG A 179 -4.51 5.97 -7.70
CA ARG A 179 -5.42 5.40 -8.71
C ARG A 179 -6.15 4.17 -8.20
N ASN A 180 -5.46 3.27 -7.52
CA ASN A 180 -6.09 2.07 -6.99
C ASN A 180 -7.03 2.40 -5.82
N VAL A 181 -6.63 3.26 -4.90
CA VAL A 181 -7.46 3.61 -3.73
C VAL A 181 -8.67 4.47 -4.13
N CYS A 182 -8.52 5.41 -5.05
CA CYS A 182 -9.63 6.21 -5.57
C CYS A 182 -10.50 5.44 -6.57
N GLY A 183 -9.90 4.55 -7.38
CA GLY A 183 -10.62 3.66 -8.29
C GLY A 183 -11.52 2.67 -7.55
N LEU A 184 -11.07 2.17 -6.41
CA LEU A 184 -11.90 1.39 -5.48
C LEU A 184 -13.15 2.14 -5.00
N ARG A 185 -13.16 3.47 -5.06
CA ARG A 185 -14.33 4.29 -4.72
C ARG A 185 -15.18 4.70 -5.93
N GLY A 186 -14.71 4.46 -7.16
CA GLY A 186 -15.20 5.17 -8.35
C GLY A 186 -15.69 4.32 -9.53
N GLU A 187 -15.51 3.00 -9.55
CA GLU A 187 -15.99 2.15 -10.66
C GLU A 187 -17.52 1.93 -10.70
N GLU A 188 -18.30 2.49 -9.75
CA GLU A 188 -19.76 2.51 -9.90
C GLU A 188 -20.31 3.64 -10.78
N GLY A 189 -19.50 4.49 -11.45
CA GLY A 189 -20.14 5.56 -12.24
C GLY A 189 -19.35 6.54 -13.11
N ARG A 190 -18.16 6.24 -13.66
CA ARG A 190 -17.53 7.17 -14.62
C ARG A 190 -17.55 6.68 -16.07
N VAL A 191 -18.43 7.32 -16.84
CA VAL A 191 -18.45 7.34 -18.31
C VAL A 191 -17.12 7.89 -18.84
N PRO A 192 -16.49 7.26 -19.85
CA PRO A 192 -15.25 7.76 -20.42
C PRO A 192 -15.44 9.13 -21.09
N PRO A 193 -14.44 10.01 -21.07
CA PRO A 193 -14.53 11.31 -21.74
C PRO A 193 -14.75 11.13 -23.24
N PRO A 194 -15.54 12.01 -23.89
CA PRO A 194 -15.78 11.95 -25.32
C PRO A 194 -14.46 12.10 -26.07
N LYS A 195 -14.24 11.24 -27.07
CA LYS A 195 -13.07 11.36 -27.95
C LYS A 195 -13.16 12.68 -28.72
N PRO A 196 -12.07 13.43 -28.86
CA PRO A 196 -12.04 14.60 -29.74
C PRO A 196 -12.23 14.11 -31.18
N GLY A 197 -13.23 14.69 -31.85
CA GLY A 197 -13.50 14.50 -33.29
C GLY A 197 -12.75 15.50 -34.15
#